data_AF-A0A074XSS1-F1
#
_entry.id   AF-A0A074XSS1-F1
#
_cell.length_a   1.000
_cell.length_b   1.000
_cell.length_c   1.000
_cell.angle_alpha   90.00
_cell.angle_beta   90.00
_cell.angle_gamma   90.00
#
_symmetry.space_group_name_H-M   'P 1'
#
loop_
_entity.id
_entity.type
_entity.pdbx_description
1 polymer ?
#
loop_
_entity_poly.entity_id
_entity_poly.type
_entity_poly.pdbx_seq_one_letter_code
_entity_poly.pdbx_strand_id
1 'polypeptide(L)'
;MRVRKPFAAAFVVLILIAASLGLAPDRLPKYKQSDKVLHFVTFFLITFCFYWIIETNRRRVIHFTLLACTVALSIGSEVVQGLLPNGREFDPYDILANVVGSLLALLACSWYHKRMLERRRAARNYHIVPGEEEDVELGETAVDQETGVMSEPPNVTEELDNWDENAEDWE
;
A
#
# COMPACT_ATOMS: atom_id res chain seq x y z
N MET A 1 -7.29 16.56 2.08
CA MET A 1 -6.61 15.38 1.52
C MET A 1 -5.69 15.85 0.41
N ARG A 2 -4.39 15.55 0.49
CA ARG A 2 -3.42 15.91 -0.57
C ARG A 2 -3.33 14.77 -1.58
N VAL A 3 -3.05 15.09 -2.84
CA VAL A 3 -2.95 14.11 -3.93
C VAL A 3 -1.55 14.12 -4.50
N ARG A 4 -0.95 12.92 -4.65
CA ARG A 4 0.34 12.75 -5.31
C ARG A 4 0.14 12.72 -6.83
N LYS A 5 0.29 13.89 -7.44
CA LYS A 5 0.15 14.12 -8.90
C LYS A 5 0.84 13.06 -9.80
N PRO A 6 2.09 12.61 -9.56
CA PRO A 6 2.71 11.63 -10.46
C PRO A 6 2.00 10.28 -10.45
N PHE A 7 1.56 9.80 -9.28
CA PHE A 7 0.81 8.55 -9.16
C PHE A 7 -0.58 8.66 -9.80
N ALA A 8 -1.24 9.82 -9.66
CA ALA A 8 -2.51 10.08 -10.31
C ALA A 8 -2.38 10.08 -11.84
N ALA A 9 -1.36 10.73 -12.39
CA ALA A 9 -1.08 10.74 -13.82
C ALA A 9 -0.79 9.33 -14.35
N ALA A 10 0.09 8.57 -13.67
CA ALA A 10 0.40 7.19 -14.02
C ALA A 10 -0.86 6.30 -13.97
N PHE A 11 -1.70 6.45 -12.95
CA PHE A 11 -2.95 5.73 -12.84
C PHE A 11 -3.90 6.01 -14.02
N VAL A 12 -4.07 7.28 -14.39
CA VAL A 12 -4.90 7.66 -15.55
C VAL A 12 -4.34 7.03 -16.83
N VAL A 13 -3.04 7.10 -17.05
CA VAL A 13 -2.38 6.48 -18.22
C VAL A 13 -2.61 4.97 -18.23
N LEU A 14 -2.45 4.28 -17.09
CA LEU A 14 -2.69 2.85 -16.98
C LEU A 14 -4.15 2.48 -17.27
N ILE A 15 -5.12 3.27 -16.80
CA ILE A 15 -6.54 3.05 -17.09
C ILE A 15 -6.82 3.22 -18.58
N LEU A 16 -6.24 4.24 -19.24
CA LEU A 16 -6.40 4.44 -20.68
C LEU A 16 -5.78 3.29 -21.49
N ILE A 17 -4.60 2.83 -21.11
CA ILE A 17 -3.95 1.66 -21.71
C ILE A 17 -4.85 0.42 -21.53
N ALA A 18 -5.26 0.13 -20.29
CA ALA A 18 -6.11 -1.03 -19.99
C ALA A 18 -7.44 -0.98 -20.76
N ALA A 19 -8.09 0.18 -20.83
CA ALA A 19 -9.30 0.36 -21.62
C ALA A 19 -9.05 0.14 -23.11
N SER A 20 -7.95 0.67 -23.65
CA SER A 20 -7.61 0.48 -25.07
C SER A 20 -7.34 -0.97 -25.43
N LEU A 21 -6.65 -1.74 -24.57
CA LEU A 21 -6.39 -3.17 -24.79
C LEU A 21 -7.64 -4.02 -24.54
N GLY A 22 -8.45 -3.66 -23.55
CA GLY A 22 -9.65 -4.39 -23.14
C GLY A 22 -10.81 -4.23 -24.11
N LEU A 23 -10.92 -3.07 -24.77
CA LEU A 23 -11.99 -2.71 -25.72
C LEU A 23 -11.59 -2.90 -27.18
N ALA A 24 -10.31 -3.15 -27.47
CA ALA A 24 -9.86 -3.42 -28.83
C ALA A 24 -10.56 -4.68 -29.39
N PRO A 25 -11.09 -4.63 -30.63
CA PRO A 25 -11.71 -5.79 -31.25
C PRO A 25 -10.69 -6.93 -31.45
N ASP A 26 -11.16 -8.17 -31.30
CA ASP A 26 -10.36 -9.39 -31.38
C ASP A 26 -9.80 -9.65 -32.80
N ARG A 27 -8.77 -8.90 -33.18
CA ARG A 27 -8.06 -9.07 -34.46
C ARG A 27 -6.65 -9.64 -34.31
N LEU A 28 -6.20 -9.88 -33.07
CA LEU A 28 -4.86 -10.41 -32.79
C LEU A 28 -4.96 -11.86 -32.31
N PRO A 29 -4.07 -12.77 -32.80
CA PRO A 29 -4.01 -14.13 -32.30
C PRO A 29 -3.58 -14.12 -30.83
N LYS A 30 -4.52 -14.42 -29.92
CA LYS A 30 -4.27 -14.44 -28.48
C LYS A 30 -3.93 -15.83 -28.00
N TYR A 31 -2.78 -15.96 -27.33
CA TYR A 31 -2.51 -17.11 -26.47
C TYR A 31 -3.30 -16.95 -25.17
N LYS A 32 -4.26 -17.84 -24.90
CA LYS A 32 -5.19 -17.76 -23.75
C LYS A 32 -4.52 -17.55 -22.38
N GLN A 33 -3.31 -18.08 -22.17
CA GLN A 33 -2.56 -17.88 -20.92
C GLN A 33 -1.93 -16.48 -20.80
N SER A 34 -1.58 -15.85 -21.93
CA SER A 34 -1.02 -14.49 -21.95
C SER A 34 -2.04 -13.45 -21.49
N ASP A 35 -3.34 -13.71 -21.72
CA ASP A 35 -4.43 -12.80 -21.33
C ASP A 35 -4.52 -12.71 -19.79
N LYS A 36 -4.47 -13.86 -19.09
CA LYS A 36 -4.54 -13.91 -17.62
C LYS A 36 -3.36 -13.21 -16.93
N VAL A 37 -2.16 -13.39 -17.46
CA VAL A 37 -0.97 -12.70 -16.95
C VAL A 37 -1.09 -11.20 -17.19
N LEU A 38 -1.60 -10.78 -18.35
CA LEU A 38 -1.85 -9.37 -18.64
C LEU A 38 -2.85 -8.77 -17.66
N HIS A 39 -3.95 -9.47 -17.37
CA HIS A 39 -4.93 -9.07 -16.36
C HIS A 39 -4.29 -8.90 -14.97
N PHE A 40 -3.54 -9.90 -14.52
CA PHE A 40 -2.81 -9.85 -13.25
C PHE A 40 -1.84 -8.64 -13.18
N VAL A 41 -0.98 -8.46 -14.17
CA VAL A 41 0.01 -7.37 -14.18
C VAL A 41 -0.66 -6.00 -14.25
N THR A 42 -1.70 -5.86 -15.08
CA THR A 42 -2.44 -4.60 -15.24
C THR A 42 -3.09 -4.19 -13.92
N PHE A 43 -3.79 -5.11 -13.25
CA PHE A 43 -4.43 -4.84 -11.97
C PHE A 43 -3.46 -4.64 -10.83
N PHE A 44 -2.30 -5.32 -10.85
CA PHE A 44 -1.22 -5.05 -9.92
C PHE A 44 -0.74 -3.59 -10.05
N LEU A 45 -0.42 -3.12 -11.26
CA LEU A 45 0.11 -1.77 -11.48
C LEU A 45 -0.93 -0.68 -11.18
N ILE A 46 -2.17 -0.88 -11.61
CA ILE A 46 -3.28 0.04 -11.32
C ILE A 46 -3.47 0.17 -9.80
N THR A 47 -3.52 -0.94 -9.09
CA THR A 47 -3.72 -0.94 -7.62
C THR A 47 -2.53 -0.34 -6.89
N PHE A 48 -1.30 -0.64 -7.36
CA PHE A 48 -0.08 -0.05 -6.83
C PHE A 48 -0.11 1.49 -6.97
N CYS A 49 -0.39 2.00 -8.17
CA CYS A 49 -0.49 3.45 -8.39
C CYS A 49 -1.60 4.07 -7.55
N PHE A 50 -2.80 3.47 -7.54
CA PHE A 50 -3.96 3.97 -6.82
C PHE A 50 -3.71 4.14 -5.33
N TYR A 51 -3.09 3.15 -4.69
CA TYR A 51 -2.77 3.17 -3.26
C TYR A 51 -2.00 4.44 -2.84
N TRP A 52 -1.12 4.94 -3.72
CA TRP A 52 -0.26 6.09 -3.45
C TRP A 52 -0.83 7.43 -3.94
N ILE A 53 -2.01 7.47 -4.56
CA ILE A 53 -2.63 8.72 -5.04
C ILE A 53 -2.99 9.63 -3.88
N ILE A 54 -3.67 9.09 -2.87
CA ILE A 54 -4.27 9.90 -1.80
C ILE A 54 -3.40 9.84 -0.55
N GLU A 55 -3.01 11.00 -0.06
CA GLU A 55 -2.35 11.13 1.24
C GLU A 55 -3.40 11.15 2.35
N THR A 56 -3.60 10.00 2.97
CA THR A 56 -4.50 9.81 4.12
C THR A 56 -3.97 8.73 5.06
N ASN A 57 -4.68 8.47 6.15
CA ASN A 57 -4.34 7.44 7.12
C ASN A 57 -4.29 6.07 6.45
N ARG A 58 -3.27 5.27 6.80
CA ARG A 58 -3.02 3.92 6.23
C ARG A 58 -4.28 3.05 6.18
N ARG A 59 -5.06 3.01 7.27
CA ARG A 59 -6.31 2.24 7.34
C ARG A 59 -7.33 2.68 6.29
N ARG A 60 -7.52 3.99 6.12
CA ARG A 60 -8.46 4.55 5.12
C ARG A 60 -8.00 4.22 3.70
N VAL A 61 -6.71 4.39 3.40
CA VAL A 61 -6.17 4.10 2.07
C VAL A 61 -6.30 2.62 1.72
N ILE A 62 -6.11 1.71 2.67
CA ILE A 62 -6.29 0.27 2.47
C ILE A 62 -7.75 -0.04 2.13
N HIS A 63 -8.71 0.41 2.94
CA HIS A 63 -10.14 0.15 2.69
C HIS A 63 -10.59 0.74 1.35
N PHE A 64 -10.15 1.96 1.03
CA PHE A 64 -10.50 2.60 -0.23
C PHE A 64 -9.91 1.88 -1.44
N THR A 65 -8.65 1.46 -1.37
CA THR A 65 -7.98 0.70 -2.44
C THR A 65 -8.63 -0.68 -2.62
N LEU A 66 -8.95 -1.37 -1.53
CA LEU A 66 -9.63 -2.66 -1.58
C LEU A 66 -11.00 -2.55 -2.25
N LEU A 67 -11.82 -1.56 -1.84
CA LEU A 67 -13.14 -1.37 -2.43
C LEU A 67 -13.06 -0.94 -3.90
N ALA A 68 -12.21 0.02 -4.23
CA ALA A 68 -12.14 0.57 -5.57
C ALA A 68 -11.45 -0.38 -6.58
N CYS A 69 -10.29 -0.94 -6.23
CA CYS A 69 -9.50 -1.75 -7.17
C CYS A 69 -9.86 -3.24 -7.10
N THR A 70 -9.89 -3.82 -5.90
CA THR A 70 -10.10 -5.27 -5.73
C THR A 70 -11.56 -5.67 -5.92
N VAL A 71 -12.52 -4.85 -5.47
CA VAL A 71 -13.94 -5.18 -5.65
C VAL A 71 -14.48 -4.55 -6.93
N ALA A 72 -14.53 -3.21 -6.99
CA ALA A 72 -15.25 -2.52 -8.06
C ALA A 72 -14.57 -2.70 -9.43
N LEU A 73 -13.26 -2.45 -9.53
CA LEU A 73 -12.57 -2.53 -10.82
C LEU A 73 -12.35 -3.98 -11.28
N SER A 74 -12.00 -4.89 -10.37
CA SER A 74 -11.69 -6.29 -10.74
C SER A 74 -12.90 -7.05 -11.28
N ILE A 75 -14.09 -6.80 -10.71
CA ILE A 75 -15.36 -7.37 -11.18
C ILE A 75 -15.95 -6.51 -12.30
N GLY A 76 -15.96 -5.19 -12.11
CA GLY A 76 -16.61 -4.26 -13.03
C GLY A 76 -15.98 -4.22 -14.41
N SER A 77 -14.66 -4.38 -14.53
CA SER A 77 -13.98 -4.47 -15.83
C SER A 77 -14.49 -5.64 -16.66
N GLU A 78 -14.62 -6.83 -16.04
CA GLU A 78 -15.10 -8.04 -16.70
C GLU A 78 -16.57 -7.92 -17.10
N VAL A 79 -17.41 -7.39 -16.20
CA VAL A 79 -18.83 -7.14 -16.49
C VAL A 79 -18.99 -6.16 -17.65
N VAL A 80 -18.21 -5.07 -17.68
CA VAL A 80 -18.25 -4.11 -18.78
C VAL A 80 -17.76 -4.75 -20.09
N GLN A 81 -16.70 -5.56 -20.06
CA GLN A 81 -16.21 -6.26 -21.24
C GLN A 81 -17.24 -7.25 -21.80
N GLY A 82 -17.88 -8.04 -20.96
CA GLY A 82 -18.91 -9.01 -21.38
C GLY A 82 -20.24 -8.39 -21.84
N LEU A 83 -20.55 -7.16 -21.41
CA LEU A 83 -21.73 -6.43 -21.88
C LEU A 83 -21.51 -5.69 -23.19
N LEU A 84 -20.26 -5.42 -23.56
CA LEU A 84 -19.93 -4.68 -24.77
C LEU A 84 -19.84 -5.62 -25.98
N PRO A 85 -20.35 -5.21 -27.16
CA PRO A 85 -20.25 -6.02 -28.38
C PRO A 85 -18.85 -5.90 -29.00
N ASN A 86 -17.81 -6.24 -28.24
CA ASN A 86 -16.40 -6.20 -28.64
C ASN A 86 -15.85 -7.58 -29.05
N GLY A 87 -16.66 -8.64 -28.91
CA GLY A 87 -16.28 -10.02 -29.21
C GLY A 87 -15.60 -10.77 -28.07
N ARG A 88 -15.48 -10.17 -26.87
CA ARG A 88 -14.92 -10.83 -25.69
C ARG A 88 -16.02 -11.46 -24.85
N GLU A 89 -15.79 -12.70 -24.42
CA GLU A 89 -16.69 -13.42 -23.52
C GLU A 89 -16.30 -13.17 -22.06
N PHE A 90 -17.29 -13.21 -21.17
CA PHE A 90 -17.09 -13.13 -19.73
C PHE A 90 -16.32 -14.35 -19.21
N ASP A 91 -15.15 -14.16 -18.58
CA ASP A 91 -14.34 -15.20 -17.95
C ASP A 91 -14.13 -14.95 -16.44
N PRO A 92 -14.70 -15.78 -15.54
CA PRO A 92 -14.43 -15.71 -14.11
C PRO A 92 -12.95 -15.82 -13.72
N TYR A 93 -12.12 -16.48 -14.55
CA TYR A 93 -10.69 -16.59 -14.29
C TYR A 93 -9.94 -15.27 -14.53
N ASP A 94 -10.46 -14.36 -15.34
CA ASP A 94 -9.89 -13.02 -15.51
C ASP A 94 -10.20 -12.15 -14.30
N ILE A 95 -11.39 -12.27 -13.71
CA ILE A 95 -11.70 -11.67 -12.39
C ILE A 95 -10.74 -12.20 -11.33
N LEU A 96 -10.48 -13.51 -11.31
CA LEU A 96 -9.52 -14.09 -10.36
C LEU A 96 -8.12 -13.50 -10.55
N ALA A 97 -7.63 -13.37 -11.79
CA ALA A 97 -6.35 -12.76 -12.08
C ALA A 97 -6.29 -11.29 -11.61
N ASN A 98 -7.35 -10.51 -11.87
CA ASN A 98 -7.50 -9.12 -11.43
C ASN A 98 -7.44 -8.99 -9.90
N VAL A 99 -8.19 -9.85 -9.20
CA VAL A 99 -8.25 -9.88 -7.73
C VAL A 99 -6.89 -10.26 -7.15
N VAL A 100 -6.25 -11.31 -7.65
CA VAL A 100 -4.94 -11.76 -7.15
C VAL A 100 -3.86 -10.68 -7.38
N GLY A 101 -3.87 -10.03 -8.56
CA GLY A 101 -2.95 -8.92 -8.85
C GLY A 101 -3.15 -7.72 -7.93
N SER A 102 -4.40 -7.31 -7.73
CA SER A 102 -4.72 -6.18 -6.84
C SER A 102 -4.42 -6.47 -5.36
N LEU A 103 -4.71 -7.67 -4.87
CA LEU A 103 -4.39 -8.08 -3.50
C LEU A 103 -2.88 -8.10 -3.27
N LEU A 104 -2.09 -8.65 -4.21
CA LEU A 104 -0.64 -8.68 -4.09
C LEU A 104 -0.05 -7.25 -4.05
N ALA A 105 -0.54 -6.35 -4.91
CA ALA A 105 -0.13 -4.95 -4.89
C ALA A 105 -0.50 -4.27 -3.57
N LEU A 106 -1.72 -4.49 -3.07
CA LEU A 106 -2.19 -3.93 -1.81
C LEU A 106 -1.35 -4.40 -0.62
N LEU A 107 -0.99 -5.68 -0.58
CA LEU A 107 -0.11 -6.25 0.44
C LEU A 107 1.30 -5.63 0.38
N ALA A 108 1.91 -5.58 -0.81
CA ALA A 108 3.24 -5.00 -1.01
C ALA A 108 3.27 -3.52 -0.60
N CYS A 109 2.30 -2.73 -1.06
CA CYS A 109 2.15 -1.32 -0.69
C CYS A 109 1.92 -1.14 0.81
N SER A 110 1.05 -1.95 1.41
CA SER A 110 0.72 -1.84 2.84
C SER A 110 1.88 -2.23 3.75
N TRP A 111 2.71 -3.18 3.32
CA TRP A 111 3.94 -3.57 3.99
C TRP A 111 4.99 -2.46 3.89
N TYR A 112 5.23 -1.94 2.67
CA TYR A 112 6.18 -0.84 2.47
C TYR A 112 5.76 0.42 3.22
N HIS A 113 4.47 0.78 3.20
CA HIS A 113 3.94 1.93 3.93
C HIS A 113 4.16 1.80 5.44
N LYS A 114 3.97 0.60 6.01
CA LYS A 114 4.29 0.34 7.43
C LYS A 114 5.77 0.55 7.72
N ARG A 115 6.66 -0.09 6.95
CA ARG A 115 8.12 0.01 7.13
C ARG A 115 8.64 1.44 6.94
N MET A 116 8.06 2.20 6.01
CA MET A 116 8.38 3.60 5.80
C MET A 116 8.00 4.47 7.02
N LEU A 117 6.84 4.21 7.65
CA LEU A 117 6.42 4.95 8.84
C LEU A 117 7.28 4.62 10.05
N GLU A 118 7.67 3.35 10.23
CA GLU A 118 8.58 2.92 11.29
C GLU A 118 9.95 3.61 11.18
N ARG A 119 10.52 3.67 9.97
CA ARG A 119 11.79 4.38 9.70
C ARG A 119 11.68 5.87 10.00
N ARG A 120 10.57 6.51 9.63
CA ARG A 120 10.34 7.94 9.90
C ARG A 120 10.18 8.23 11.40
N ARG A 121 9.57 7.32 12.15
CA ARG A 121 9.46 7.43 13.62
C ARG A 121 10.83 7.29 14.28
N ALA A 122 11.61 6.28 13.89
CA ALA A 122 12.97 6.09 14.41
C ALA A 122 13.86 7.31 14.14
N ALA A 123 13.85 7.84 12.91
CA ALA A 123 14.66 9.02 12.56
C ALA A 123 14.28 10.29 13.36
N ARG A 124 13.00 10.43 13.76
CA ARG A 124 12.56 11.53 14.63
C ARG A 124 13.02 11.34 16.08
N ASN A 125 12.98 10.12 16.59
CA ASN A 125 13.39 9.82 17.96
C ASN A 125 14.92 9.94 18.15
N TYR A 126 15.72 9.63 17.13
CA TYR A 126 17.18 9.78 17.18
C TYR A 126 17.67 11.24 17.10
N HIS A 127 16.82 12.19 16.67
CA HIS A 127 17.19 13.60 16.58
C HIS A 127 17.01 14.35 17.92
N ILE A 128 16.63 13.66 18.98
CA ILE A 128 16.71 14.19 20.35
C ILE A 128 18.15 13.96 20.82
N VAL A 129 19.04 14.88 20.46
CA VAL A 129 20.37 14.96 21.08
C VAL A 129 20.16 15.45 22.52
N PRO A 130 20.60 14.69 23.55
CA PRO A 130 20.62 15.20 24.91
C PRO A 130 21.82 16.16 25.01
N GLY A 131 21.60 17.46 24.78
CA GLY A 131 22.72 18.40 24.83
C GLY A 131 22.46 19.86 24.51
N GLU A 132 21.33 20.25 23.93
CA GLU A 132 21.00 21.67 23.78
C GLU A 132 19.56 21.90 24.24
N GLU A 133 19.46 22.48 25.44
CA GLU A 133 18.29 23.19 25.90
C GLU A 133 18.15 24.44 25.03
N GLU A 134 17.44 24.32 23.90
CA GLU A 134 16.97 25.50 23.19
C GLU A 134 15.52 25.30 22.75
N ASP A 135 14.68 26.16 23.30
CA ASP A 135 13.22 26.18 23.22
C ASP A 135 12.71 26.01 21.78
N VAL A 136 12.03 24.89 21.51
CA VAL A 136 11.20 24.75 20.31
C VAL A 136 9.75 24.90 20.71
N GLU A 137 9.24 26.11 20.53
CA GLU A 137 7.82 26.48 20.70
C GLU A 137 6.88 25.42 20.11
N LEU A 138 6.11 24.81 21.00
CA LEU A 138 5.14 23.78 20.72
C LEU A 138 3.85 24.41 20.16
N GLY A 139 3.86 24.72 18.86
CA GLY A 139 2.69 25.17 18.12
C GLY A 139 1.80 24.03 17.64
N GLU A 140 0.69 23.84 18.36
CA GLU A 140 -0.63 23.48 17.84
C GLU A 140 -1.03 21.99 17.67
N THR A 141 -1.83 21.55 18.65
CA THR A 141 -2.96 20.58 18.61
C THR A 141 -2.65 19.07 18.47
N ALA A 142 -2.88 18.33 19.56
CA ALA A 142 -4.10 17.54 19.76
C ALA A 142 -3.92 16.41 20.82
N VAL A 143 -4.65 16.56 21.92
CA VAL A 143 -5.35 15.51 22.70
C VAL A 143 -4.52 14.63 23.65
N ASP A 144 -4.85 14.78 24.94
CA ASP A 144 -4.71 13.89 26.10
C ASP A 144 -3.60 12.84 26.05
N GLN A 145 -2.54 13.06 26.83
CA GLN A 145 -1.84 11.95 27.47
C GLN A 145 -1.51 12.28 28.92
N GLU A 146 -2.08 11.44 29.76
CA GLU A 146 -2.16 11.45 31.21
C GLU A 146 -0.76 11.26 31.83
N THR A 147 -0.49 12.00 32.89
CA THR A 147 0.73 11.95 33.71
C THR A 147 1.03 10.54 34.21
N GLY A 148 2.01 9.87 33.60
CA GLY A 148 2.67 8.69 34.14
C GLY A 148 4.06 9.08 34.65
N VAL A 149 4.27 8.95 35.95
CA VAL A 149 5.61 9.02 36.56
C VAL A 149 6.46 7.92 35.92
N MET A 150 7.45 8.28 35.13
CA MET A 150 8.45 7.33 34.65
C MET A 150 9.47 7.14 35.75
N SER A 151 9.53 5.94 36.33
CA SER A 151 10.71 5.49 37.07
C SER A 151 11.93 5.58 36.14
N GLU A 152 13.08 5.97 36.71
CA GLU A 152 14.35 6.18 35.99
C GLU A 152 14.65 5.05 34.99
N PRO A 153 15.15 5.37 33.77
CA PRO A 153 15.58 4.34 32.84
C PRO A 153 16.77 3.57 33.46
N PRO A 154 16.83 2.24 33.32
CA PRO A 154 17.97 1.47 33.79
C PRO A 154 19.24 1.94 33.08
N ASN A 155 20.34 1.99 33.82
CA ASN A 155 21.63 2.41 33.32
C ASN A 155 22.09 1.42 32.24
N VAL A 156 22.44 1.91 31.05
CA VAL A 156 22.86 1.11 29.89
C VAL A 156 24.07 0.21 30.20
N THR A 157 24.84 0.54 31.23
CA THR A 157 25.93 -0.32 31.72
C THR A 157 25.45 -1.59 32.42
N GLU A 158 24.28 -1.56 33.06
CA GLU A 158 23.70 -2.69 33.79
C GLU A 158 23.04 -3.71 32.83
N GLU A 159 22.43 -3.24 31.74
CA GLU A 159 21.90 -4.13 30.67
C GLU A 159 23.01 -4.87 29.90
N LEU A 160 24.20 -4.27 29.78
CA LEU A 160 25.33 -4.89 29.09
C LEU A 160 25.99 -5.99 29.94
N ASP A 161 26.00 -5.83 31.27
CA ASP A 161 26.53 -6.82 32.21
C ASP A 161 25.59 -8.03 32.37
N ASN A 162 24.27 -7.84 32.18
CA ASN A 162 23.26 -8.91 32.25
C ASN A 162 22.91 -9.56 30.90
N TRP A 163 23.64 -9.24 29.82
CA TRP A 163 23.33 -9.71 28.47
C TRP A 163 23.43 -11.25 28.30
N ASP A 164 24.25 -11.90 29.14
CA ASP A 164 24.47 -13.36 29.12
C ASP A 164 23.35 -14.13 29.86
N GLU A 165 22.55 -13.47 30.71
CA GLU A 165 21.46 -14.11 31.46
C GLU A 165 20.13 -14.22 30.67
N ASN A 166 20.02 -13.53 29.52
CA ASN A 166 18.85 -13.54 28.65
C ASN A 166 19.03 -14.39 27.39
N ALA A 167 20.10 -15.18 27.30
CA ALA A 167 20.20 -16.24 26.30
C ALA A 167 19.23 -17.37 26.69
N GLU A 168 17.98 -17.28 26.25
CA GLU A 168 17.03 -18.40 26.33
C GLU A 168 17.67 -19.63 25.66
N ASP A 169 17.91 -20.68 26.46
CA ASP A 169 18.33 -22.00 26.01
C ASP A 169 17.26 -22.57 25.05
N TRP A 170 17.59 -22.66 23.77
CA TRP A 170 16.73 -23.29 22.77
C TRP A 170 16.89 -24.83 22.84
N GLU A 171 16.02 -25.51 23.58
CA GLU A 171 15.61 -26.90 23.30
C GLU A 171 14.29 -26.95 22.52
#